data_AF-A0A965HY45-F1
#
_entry.id   AF-A0A965HY45-F1
#
_cell.length_a   1.000
_cell.length_b   1.000
_cell.length_c   1.000
_cell.angle_alpha   90.00
_cell.angle_beta   90.00
_cell.angle_gamma   90.00
#
_symmetry.space_group_name_H-M   'P 1'
#
loop_
_entity.id
_entity.type
_entity.pdbx_description
1 polymer ?
#
loop_
_entity_poly.entity_id
_entity_poly.type
_entity_poly.pdbx_seq_one_letter_code
_entity_poly.pdbx_strand_id
1 'polypeptide(L)'
;MASINEPLRPIRSFVRREGRITGAQKEALETLQSAYGIDASRTIGKAYPFSHDTRIHLEIGFGDGETLIALAKACPEDGFIGIDPHRPGAGRLLLRLKQEQIDNVRVIVGDAAEQLPALIEPDSLSRVLILFPDPWPKKRHQKRRLVNTVFLTMLSEKIKRDGVLHL
;
A
#
# COMPACT_ATOMS: atom_id res chain seq x y z
N MET A 1 -17.71 -6.18 -39.88
CA MET A 1 -17.58 -4.82 -39.29
C MET A 1 -17.44 -4.98 -37.78
N ALA A 2 -16.33 -4.49 -37.23
CA ALA A 2 -15.82 -4.83 -35.90
C ALA A 2 -16.72 -4.35 -34.75
N SER A 3 -17.02 -5.25 -33.80
CA SER A 3 -17.48 -4.89 -32.46
C SER A 3 -16.25 -4.62 -31.61
N ILE A 4 -16.00 -3.35 -31.32
CA ILE A 4 -14.90 -2.91 -30.47
C ILE A 4 -15.29 -3.27 -29.04
N ASN A 5 -14.62 -4.29 -28.51
CA ASN A 5 -14.75 -4.72 -27.12
C ASN A 5 -14.11 -3.62 -26.25
N GLU A 6 -14.89 -2.63 -25.81
CA GLU A 6 -14.42 -1.66 -24.82
C GLU A 6 -13.98 -2.43 -23.57
N PRO A 7 -12.75 -2.23 -23.05
CA PRO A 7 -12.33 -2.89 -21.82
C PRO A 7 -13.23 -2.39 -20.69
N LEU A 8 -14.07 -3.29 -20.17
CA LEU A 8 -14.88 -3.05 -18.98
C LEU A 8 -13.97 -2.53 -17.88
N ARG A 9 -14.24 -1.32 -17.38
CA ARG A 9 -13.45 -0.71 -16.30
C ARG A 9 -13.37 -1.70 -15.12
N PRO A 10 -12.17 -2.05 -14.63
CA PRO A 10 -12.04 -2.99 -13.53
C PRO A 10 -12.77 -2.47 -12.28
N ILE A 11 -13.39 -3.39 -11.54
CA ILE A 11 -14.10 -3.08 -10.30
C ILE A 11 -13.05 -2.74 -9.24
N ARG A 12 -13.01 -1.48 -8.82
CA ARG A 12 -12.09 -1.00 -7.78
C ARG A 12 -12.58 -1.39 -6.38
N SER A 13 -11.61 -1.69 -5.51
CA SER A 13 -11.86 -2.05 -4.12
C SER A 13 -12.22 -0.84 -3.24
N PHE A 14 -11.95 0.37 -3.74
CA PHE A 14 -12.07 1.64 -3.03
C PHE A 14 -12.92 2.66 -3.80
N VAL A 15 -13.37 3.70 -3.09
CA VAL A 15 -13.92 4.92 -3.72
C VAL A 15 -12.87 6.01 -3.71
N ARG A 16 -12.58 6.60 -4.87
CA ARG A 16 -11.86 7.88 -4.93
C ARG A 16 -12.78 9.00 -4.44
N ARG A 17 -12.79 9.25 -3.14
CA ARG A 17 -13.18 10.56 -2.61
C ARG A 17 -11.90 11.36 -2.46
N GLU A 18 -11.42 11.91 -3.58
CA GLU A 18 -10.34 12.89 -3.53
C GLU A 18 -10.92 14.13 -2.81
N GLY A 19 -10.76 14.16 -1.48
CA GLY A 19 -10.91 15.39 -0.72
C GLY A 19 -9.94 16.45 -1.24
N ARG A 20 -10.11 17.70 -0.81
CA ARG A 20 -9.23 18.78 -1.25
C ARG A 20 -7.78 18.49 -0.82
N ILE A 21 -6.91 18.27 -1.80
CA ILE A 21 -5.46 18.19 -1.56
C ILE A 21 -4.92 19.60 -1.32
N THR A 22 -4.11 19.78 -0.28
CA THR A 22 -3.45 21.06 -0.01
C THR A 22 -2.21 21.23 -0.91
N GLY A 23 -1.74 22.48 -1.07
CA GLY A 23 -0.51 22.75 -1.81
C GLY A 23 0.69 21.98 -1.24
N ALA A 24 0.84 21.99 0.08
CA ALA A 24 1.91 21.26 0.77
C ALA A 24 1.84 19.73 0.58
N GLN A 25 0.64 19.14 0.58
CA GLN A 25 0.47 17.70 0.31
C GLN A 25 0.84 17.35 -1.13
N LYS A 26 0.45 18.19 -2.09
CA LYS A 26 0.80 18.00 -3.49
C LYS A 26 2.31 18.12 -3.70
N GLU A 27 2.92 19.16 -3.15
CA GLU A 27 4.37 19.37 -3.20
C GLU A 27 5.13 18.21 -2.53
N ALA A 28 4.65 17.70 -1.40
CA ALA A 28 5.24 16.54 -0.73
C ALA A 28 5.24 15.29 -1.63
N LEU A 29 4.12 15.01 -2.31
CA LEU A 29 4.04 13.89 -3.26
C LEU A 29 5.03 14.04 -4.44
N GLU A 30 5.31 15.26 -4.87
CA GLU A 30 6.23 15.53 -5.98
C GLU A 30 7.70 15.50 -5.53
N THR A 31 8.00 16.10 -4.38
CA THR A 31 9.37 16.35 -3.93
C THR A 31 9.95 15.24 -3.05
N LEU A 32 9.09 14.47 -2.35
CA LEU A 32 9.53 13.43 -1.42
C LEU A 32 9.44 12.01 -1.99
N GLN A 33 9.00 11.88 -3.24
CA GLN A 33 8.92 10.60 -3.94
C GLN A 33 10.29 9.91 -4.07
N SER A 34 11.38 10.67 -4.20
CA SER A 34 12.73 10.10 -4.31
C SER A 34 13.20 9.45 -3.00
N ALA A 35 12.76 9.97 -1.85
CA ALA A 35 13.16 9.48 -0.53
C ALA A 35 12.26 8.34 -0.02
N TYR A 36 10.94 8.52 -0.17
CA TYR A 36 9.96 7.62 0.43
C TYR A 36 9.17 6.81 -0.59
N GLY A 37 9.30 7.08 -1.88
CA GLY A 37 8.58 6.34 -2.92
C GLY A 37 9.19 4.97 -3.22
N ILE A 38 8.42 4.17 -3.93
CA ILE A 38 8.87 2.92 -4.56
C ILE A 38 9.03 3.15 -6.06
N ASP A 39 10.14 2.67 -6.59
CA ASP A 39 10.40 2.56 -8.02
C ASP A 39 9.61 1.37 -8.57
N ALA A 40 8.59 1.66 -9.37
CA ALA A 40 7.70 0.66 -9.94
C ALA A 40 8.38 -0.25 -10.98
N SER A 41 9.61 0.06 -11.41
CA SER A 41 10.41 -0.82 -12.28
C SER A 41 11.12 -1.95 -11.51
N ARG A 42 11.12 -1.89 -10.18
CA ARG A 42 11.76 -2.86 -9.29
C ARG A 42 10.73 -3.64 -8.50
N THR A 43 11.08 -4.88 -8.19
CA THR A 43 10.33 -5.73 -7.29
C THR A 43 10.78 -5.50 -5.85
N ILE A 44 9.81 -5.42 -4.94
CA ILE A 44 9.99 -5.36 -3.49
C ILE A 44 10.21 -6.78 -3.00
N GLY A 45 11.30 -6.99 -2.29
CA GLY A 45 11.74 -8.30 -1.83
C GLY A 45 13.06 -8.20 -1.09
N LYS A 46 13.92 -9.20 -1.27
CA LYS A 46 15.10 -9.42 -0.43
C LYS A 46 15.94 -8.16 -0.20
N ALA A 47 16.31 -7.42 -1.25
CA ALA A 47 17.26 -6.29 -1.13
C ALA A 47 16.68 -4.91 -1.52
N TYR A 48 15.37 -4.82 -1.74
CA TYR A 48 14.71 -3.57 -2.12
C TYR A 48 13.33 -3.49 -1.47
N PRO A 49 12.94 -2.35 -0.89
CA PRO A 49 13.64 -1.06 -0.84
C PRO A 49 14.62 -0.92 0.33
N PHE A 50 14.77 -1.98 1.13
CA PHE A 50 15.57 -2.00 2.36
C PHE A 50 16.79 -2.93 2.22
N SER A 51 17.51 -3.15 3.32
CA SER A 51 18.64 -4.08 3.37
C SER A 51 18.19 -5.55 3.27
N HIS A 52 19.13 -6.43 2.93
CA HIS A 52 18.86 -7.85 2.64
C HIS A 52 18.08 -8.59 3.73
N ASP A 53 18.41 -8.29 4.99
CA ASP A 53 17.89 -9.00 6.16
C ASP A 53 16.73 -8.27 6.85
N THR A 54 16.26 -7.16 6.27
CA THR A 54 15.18 -6.36 6.84
C THR A 54 13.85 -7.10 6.76
N ARG A 55 13.15 -7.23 7.90
CA ARG A 55 11.77 -7.73 7.88
C ARG A 55 10.87 -6.67 7.26
N ILE A 56 10.17 -7.03 6.19
CA ILE A 56 9.26 -6.12 5.50
C ILE A 56 7.84 -6.32 6.01
N HIS A 57 7.18 -5.23 6.41
CA HIS A 57 5.78 -5.18 6.81
C HIS A 57 4.99 -4.29 5.86
N LEU A 58 3.77 -4.68 5.52
CA LEU A 58 2.89 -3.96 4.62
C LEU A 58 1.62 -3.52 5.34
N GLU A 59 1.23 -2.26 5.21
CA GLU A 59 -0.09 -1.76 5.58
C GLU A 59 -0.87 -1.38 4.31
N ILE A 60 -2.03 -2.02 4.11
CA ILE A 60 -2.94 -1.73 3.00
C ILE A 60 -4.07 -0.84 3.51
N GLY A 61 -4.25 0.32 2.87
CA GLY A 61 -5.23 1.31 3.29
C GLY A 61 -4.77 2.06 4.54
N PHE A 62 -3.52 2.54 4.55
CA PHE A 62 -2.93 3.20 5.73
C PHE A 62 -3.64 4.50 6.16
N GLY A 63 -4.51 5.06 5.32
CA GLY A 63 -5.24 6.29 5.63
C GLY A 63 -4.32 7.47 5.92
N ASP A 64 -4.23 7.87 7.19
CA ASP A 64 -3.37 8.95 7.66
C ASP A 64 -1.97 8.48 8.12
N GLY A 65 -1.72 7.17 8.11
CA GLY A 65 -0.41 6.56 8.38
C GLY A 65 0.01 6.56 9.84
N GLU A 66 -0.91 6.75 10.78
CA GLU A 66 -0.60 6.76 12.22
C GLU A 66 0.01 5.43 12.69
N THR A 67 -0.60 4.31 12.29
CA THR A 67 -0.09 2.97 12.61
C THR A 67 1.28 2.75 12.01
N LEU A 68 1.46 3.08 10.72
CA LEU A 68 2.73 2.95 10.02
C LEU A 68 3.86 3.71 10.74
N ILE A 69 3.62 4.96 11.11
CA ILE A 69 4.59 5.79 11.84
C ILE A 69 4.90 5.19 13.22
N ALA A 70 3.88 4.76 13.96
CA ALA A 70 4.06 4.19 15.29
C ALA A 70 4.90 2.90 15.25
N LEU A 71 4.62 2.01 14.30
CA LEU A 71 5.37 0.77 14.12
C LEU A 71 6.80 1.03 13.62
N ALA A 72 6.96 1.94 12.67
CA ALA A 72 8.27 2.32 12.15
C ALA A 72 9.21 2.85 13.24
N LYS A 73 8.67 3.64 14.18
CA LYS A 73 9.41 4.11 15.35
C LYS A 73 9.71 3.02 16.37
N ALA A 74 8.76 2.11 16.58
CA ALA A 74 8.91 1.04 17.56
C ALA A 74 9.90 -0.06 17.11
N CYS A 75 10.04 -0.26 15.80
CA CYS A 75 10.89 -1.28 15.19
C CYS A 75 11.79 -0.66 14.11
N PRO A 76 12.80 0.14 14.48
CA PRO A 76 13.66 0.84 13.52
C PRO A 76 14.49 -0.09 12.61
N GLU A 77 14.71 -1.34 13.03
CA GLU A 77 15.40 -2.36 12.25
C GLU A 77 14.53 -2.99 11.14
N ASP A 78 13.23 -2.77 11.20
CA ASP A 78 12.26 -3.29 10.24
C ASP A 78 11.89 -2.26 9.19
N GLY A 79 11.45 -2.75 8.03
CA GLY A 79 11.03 -1.95 6.90
C GLY A 79 9.51 -1.96 6.76
N PHE A 80 8.93 -0.80 6.54
CA PHE A 80 7.49 -0.62 6.47
C PHE A 80 7.08 -0.07 5.11
N ILE A 81 6.03 -0.63 4.53
CA ILE A 81 5.46 -0.20 3.26
C ILE A 81 3.99 0.14 3.50
N GLY A 82 3.59 1.36 3.17
CA GLY A 82 2.19 1.75 3.13
C GLY A 82 1.70 1.81 1.69
N ILE A 83 0.55 1.19 1.38
CA ILE A 83 -0.14 1.37 0.10
C ILE A 83 -1.56 1.91 0.31
N ASP A 84 -1.86 3.05 -0.32
CA ASP A 84 -3.18 3.66 -0.26
C ASP A 84 -3.46 4.49 -1.52
N PRO A 85 -4.65 4.41 -2.14
CA PRO A 85 -4.98 5.22 -3.30
C PRO A 85 -5.31 6.70 -2.97
N HIS A 86 -5.47 7.05 -1.69
CA HIS A 86 -5.84 8.37 -1.22
C HIS A 86 -4.64 9.33 -1.15
N ARG A 87 -4.43 10.07 -2.24
CA ARG A 87 -3.33 11.04 -2.39
C ARG A 87 -3.19 12.07 -1.25
N PRO A 88 -4.26 12.70 -0.72
CA PRO A 88 -4.11 13.63 0.39
C PRO A 88 -3.53 12.98 1.66
N GLY A 89 -3.95 11.75 1.97
CA GLY A 89 -3.42 10.96 3.09
C GLY A 89 -1.95 10.60 2.88
N ALA A 90 -1.59 10.15 1.67
CA ALA A 90 -0.19 9.91 1.31
C ALA A 90 0.67 11.18 1.46
N GLY A 91 0.22 12.33 0.96
CA GLY A 91 0.94 13.60 1.12
C GLY A 91 1.12 14.01 2.60
N ARG A 92 0.10 13.76 3.45
CA ARG A 92 0.18 13.99 4.90
C ARG A 92 1.21 13.06 5.55
N LEU A 93 1.19 11.78 5.22
CA LEU A 93 2.16 10.80 5.71
C LEU A 93 3.59 11.21 5.32
N LEU A 94 3.83 11.55 4.05
CA LEU A 94 5.16 11.97 3.58
C LEU A 94 5.71 13.19 4.34
N LEU A 95 4.87 14.20 4.59
CA LEU A 95 5.25 15.37 5.39
C LEU A 95 5.66 14.97 6.81
N ARG A 96 4.90 14.06 7.44
CA ARG A 96 5.22 13.55 8.78
C ARG A 96 6.49 12.73 8.81
N LEU A 97 6.69 11.81 7.85
CA LEU A 97 7.93 11.04 7.74
C LEU A 97 9.15 11.95 7.64
N LYS A 98 9.07 13.00 6.81
CA LYS A 98 10.14 14.00 6.69
C LYS A 98 10.36 14.77 7.98
N GLN A 99 9.28 15.27 8.60
CA GLN A 99 9.35 16.07 9.82
C GLN A 99 9.91 15.28 11.01
N GLU A 100 9.52 14.01 11.11
CA GLU A 100 9.89 13.10 12.19
C GLU A 100 11.16 12.27 11.86
N GLN A 101 11.78 12.49 10.69
CA GLN A 101 12.99 11.81 10.19
C GLN A 101 12.91 10.27 10.23
N ILE A 102 11.79 9.73 9.72
CA ILE A 102 11.54 8.28 9.72
C ILE A 102 11.91 7.70 8.36
N ASP A 103 13.05 7.01 8.29
CA ASP A 103 13.64 6.56 7.02
C ASP A 103 13.34 5.10 6.66
N ASN A 104 12.76 4.33 7.57
CA ASN A 104 12.41 2.92 7.37
C ASN A 104 10.97 2.71 6.85
N VAL A 105 10.36 3.75 6.26
CA VAL A 105 9.03 3.69 5.65
C VAL A 105 9.12 3.98 4.16
N ARG A 106 8.36 3.25 3.35
CA ARG A 106 8.10 3.55 1.94
C ARG A 106 6.61 3.64 1.66
N VAL A 107 6.22 4.48 0.70
CA VAL A 107 4.83 4.81 0.40
C VAL A 107 4.54 4.53 -1.07
N ILE A 108 3.44 3.84 -1.30
CA ILE A 108 2.89 3.54 -2.62
C ILE A 108 1.51 4.17 -2.71
N VAL A 109 1.30 4.95 -3.77
CA VAL A 109 -0.01 5.54 -4.07
C VAL A 109 -0.70 4.72 -5.15
N GLY A 110 -1.64 3.88 -4.75
CA GLY A 110 -2.25 2.93 -5.68
C GLY A 110 -3.29 1.99 -5.07
N ASP A 111 -3.97 1.24 -5.93
CA ASP A 111 -4.81 0.13 -5.50
C ASP A 111 -3.93 -1.10 -5.22
N ALA A 112 -4.05 -1.67 -4.03
CA ALA A 112 -3.26 -2.82 -3.63
C ALA A 112 -3.54 -4.08 -4.44
N ALA A 113 -4.79 -4.33 -4.84
CA ALA A 113 -5.15 -5.47 -5.67
C ALA A 113 -4.57 -5.34 -7.10
N GLU A 114 -4.42 -4.11 -7.58
CA GLU A 114 -3.80 -3.85 -8.90
C GLU A 114 -2.26 -3.92 -8.85
N GLN A 115 -1.63 -3.41 -7.79
CA GLN A 115 -0.18 -3.20 -7.78
C GLN A 115 0.64 -4.32 -7.11
N LEU A 116 0.16 -4.90 -6.00
CA LEU A 116 0.93 -5.90 -5.27
C LEU A 116 1.31 -7.15 -6.10
N PRO A 117 0.48 -7.66 -7.04
CA PRO A 117 0.84 -8.84 -7.81
C PRO A 117 2.17 -8.71 -8.56
N ALA A 118 2.44 -7.53 -9.13
CA ALA A 118 3.64 -7.24 -9.90
C ALA A 118 4.77 -6.65 -9.04
N LEU A 119 4.44 -5.92 -7.98
CA LEU A 119 5.44 -5.22 -7.17
C LEU A 119 6.09 -6.09 -6.11
N ILE A 120 5.40 -7.08 -5.54
CA ILE A 120 5.93 -7.85 -4.40
C ILE A 120 6.43 -9.23 -4.86
N GLU A 121 7.65 -9.58 -4.50
CA GLU A 121 8.17 -10.93 -4.68
C GLU A 121 7.46 -11.93 -3.76
N PRO A 122 7.36 -13.22 -4.15
CA PRO A 122 6.89 -14.25 -3.24
C PRO A 122 7.71 -14.29 -1.94
N ASP A 123 7.08 -14.77 -0.85
CA ASP A 123 7.74 -15.01 0.44
C ASP A 123 8.55 -13.82 1.02
N SER A 124 8.12 -12.58 0.74
CA SER A 124 8.88 -11.38 1.10
C SER A 124 8.29 -10.60 2.27
N LEU A 125 6.98 -10.74 2.54
CA LEU A 125 6.30 -9.98 3.58
C LEU A 125 6.22 -10.76 4.90
N SER A 126 6.68 -10.13 5.98
CA SER A 126 6.64 -10.67 7.35
C SER A 126 5.29 -10.47 8.02
N ARG A 127 4.68 -9.31 7.77
CA ARG A 127 3.37 -8.96 8.28
C ARG A 127 2.62 -8.15 7.24
N VAL A 128 1.32 -8.41 7.13
CA VAL A 128 0.41 -7.56 6.39
C VAL A 128 -0.71 -7.10 7.34
N LEU A 129 -0.98 -5.80 7.33
CA LEU A 129 -2.05 -5.16 8.09
C LEU A 129 -3.10 -4.64 7.09
N ILE A 130 -4.36 -4.98 7.32
CA ILE A 130 -5.50 -4.39 6.60
C ILE A 130 -6.48 -3.89 7.65
N LEU A 131 -6.28 -2.65 8.11
CA LEU A 131 -7.04 -2.10 9.22
C LEU A 131 -8.25 -1.35 8.67
N PHE A 132 -9.45 -1.83 8.99
CA PHE A 132 -10.72 -1.18 8.64
C PHE A 132 -10.99 -1.03 7.12
N PRO A 133 -10.88 -2.11 6.31
CA PRO A 133 -11.21 -2.03 4.88
C PRO A 133 -12.68 -1.65 4.65
N ASP A 134 -12.97 -0.99 3.52
CA ASP A 134 -14.33 -0.59 3.17
C ASP A 134 -15.31 -1.78 3.25
N PRO A 135 -16.33 -1.74 4.13
CA PRO A 135 -17.12 -2.92 4.47
C PRO A 135 -18.10 -3.34 3.36
N TRP A 136 -18.47 -2.40 2.48
CA TRP A 136 -19.41 -2.60 1.37
C TRP A 136 -20.63 -3.47 1.74
N PRO A 137 -21.56 -2.96 2.58
CA PRO A 137 -22.61 -3.78 3.20
C PRO A 137 -23.68 -4.30 2.24
N LYS A 138 -23.92 -3.61 1.11
CA LYS A 138 -24.94 -3.99 0.13
C LYS A 138 -24.46 -5.20 -0.69
N LYS A 139 -25.28 -6.24 -0.86
CA LYS A 139 -24.94 -7.46 -1.66
C LYS A 139 -24.36 -7.13 -3.04
N ARG A 140 -24.95 -6.17 -3.75
CA ARG A 140 -24.47 -5.70 -5.07
C ARG A 140 -23.04 -5.12 -5.07
N HIS A 141 -22.47 -4.81 -3.91
CA HIS A 141 -21.12 -4.28 -3.74
C HIS A 141 -20.12 -5.34 -3.26
N GLN A 142 -20.50 -6.61 -3.11
CA GLN A 142 -19.60 -7.66 -2.63
C GLN A 142 -18.29 -7.73 -3.43
N LYS A 143 -18.36 -7.55 -4.76
CA LYS A 143 -17.19 -7.52 -5.66
C LYS A 143 -16.22 -6.36 -5.41
N ARG A 144 -16.61 -5.36 -4.61
CA ARG A 144 -15.76 -4.23 -4.22
C ARG A 144 -15.00 -4.48 -2.92
N ARG A 145 -15.28 -5.55 -2.19
CA ARG A 145 -14.53 -5.87 -0.98
C ARG A 145 -13.11 -6.29 -1.35
N LEU A 146 -12.13 -5.57 -0.83
CA LEU A 146 -10.72 -5.93 -0.94
C LEU A 146 -10.49 -7.34 -0.40
N VAL A 147 -10.98 -7.60 0.81
CA VAL A 147 -10.91 -8.91 1.46
C VAL A 147 -11.89 -9.87 0.78
N ASN A 148 -11.36 -10.61 -0.19
CA ASN A 148 -12.03 -11.68 -0.90
C ASN A 148 -11.03 -12.81 -1.19
N THR A 149 -11.52 -13.99 -1.58
CA THR A 149 -10.68 -15.17 -1.78
C THR A 149 -9.54 -14.93 -2.78
N VAL A 150 -9.81 -14.29 -3.92
CA VAL A 150 -8.79 -14.05 -4.96
C VAL A 150 -7.66 -13.18 -4.42
N PHE A 151 -8.02 -12.10 -3.73
CA PHE A 151 -7.02 -11.19 -3.15
C PHE A 151 -6.22 -11.87 -2.03
N LEU A 152 -6.89 -12.62 -1.14
CA LEU A 152 -6.23 -13.33 -0.04
C LEU A 152 -5.31 -14.47 -0.54
N THR A 153 -5.69 -15.18 -1.60
CA THR A 153 -4.81 -16.18 -2.23
C THR A 153 -3.55 -15.52 -2.77
N MET A 154 -3.67 -14.45 -3.56
CA MET A 154 -2.51 -13.71 -4.07
C MET A 154 -1.64 -13.19 -2.92
N LEU A 155 -2.27 -12.61 -1.89
CA LEU A 155 -1.54 -12.07 -0.74
C LEU A 155 -0.79 -13.15 0.03
N SER A 156 -1.37 -14.36 0.16
CA SER A 156 -0.73 -15.47 0.85
C SER A 156 0.57 -15.92 0.17
N GLU A 157 0.68 -15.81 -1.16
CA GLU A 157 1.90 -16.13 -1.90
C GLU A 157 3.02 -15.11 -1.65
N LYS A 158 2.68 -13.89 -1.23
CA LYS A 158 3.64 -12.81 -0.94
C LYS A 158 4.12 -12.83 0.52
N ILE A 159 3.36 -13.46 1.41
CA ILE A 159 3.69 -13.57 2.84
C ILE A 159 4.60 -14.78 3.03
N LYS A 160 5.74 -14.58 3.70
CA LYS A 160 6.65 -15.70 4.00
C LYS A 160 5.99 -16.73 4.92
N ARG A 161 6.55 -17.93 4.95
CA ARG A 161 6.22 -18.93 5.96
C ARG A 161 6.28 -18.32 7.37
N ASP A 162 5.26 -18.63 8.18
CA ASP A 162 5.04 -18.10 9.53
C ASP A 162 4.82 -16.58 9.61
N GLY A 163 4.65 -15.91 8.46
CA GLY A 163 4.22 -14.52 8.38
C GLY A 163 2.75 -14.34 8.80
N VAL A 164 2.39 -13.11 9.15
CA VAL A 164 1.09 -12.81 9.77
C VAL A 164 0.26 -11.87 8.89
N LEU A 165 -0.99 -12.26 8.62
CA LEU A 165 -2.02 -11.34 8.14
C LEU A 165 -2.89 -10.89 9.33
N HIS A 166 -2.99 -9.58 9.54
CA HIS A 166 -3.88 -8.97 10.53
C HIS A 166 -5.00 -8.21 9.79
N LEU A 167 -6.25 -8.55 10.10
CA LEU A 167 -7.47 -7.98 9.51
C LEU A 167 -8.33 -7.35 10.61
#